data_AF-A0A1A8ZUY8-F1
#
_entry.id   AF-A0A1A8ZUY8-F1
#
_cell.length_a   1.000
_cell.length_b   1.000
_cell.length_c   1.000
_cell.angle_alpha   90.00
_cell.angle_beta   90.00
_cell.angle_gamma   90.00
#
_symmetry.space_group_name_H-M   'P 1'
#
loop_
_entity.id
_entity.type
_entity.pdbx_description
1 polymer ?
#
loop_
_entity_poly.entity_id
_entity_poly.type
_entity_poly.pdbx_seq_one_letter_code
_entity_poly.pdbx_strand_id
1 'polypeptide(L)'
;MFLFPDVTAGQRRELTARLKEIRTVDHVDQVSRAEQWRRFAAVYCDAPDVVAATRPEDLPVIAEVIMAPGADPVPVVDAVRHLGGVDEVTVLD
;
A
#
# COMPACT_ATOMS: atom_id res chain seq x y z
N MET A 1 -2.76 -0.97 -1.08
CA MET A 1 -3.26 -0.75 0.29
C MET A 1 -2.52 0.40 0.94
N PHE A 2 -3.25 1.36 1.50
CA PHE A 2 -2.69 2.52 2.19
C PHE A 2 -2.59 2.26 3.70
N LEU A 3 -1.48 2.69 4.29
CA LEU A 3 -1.22 2.57 5.74
C LEU A 3 -1.19 3.95 6.38
N PHE A 4 -1.60 4.01 7.66
CA PHE A 4 -1.54 5.24 8.42
C PHE A 4 -0.10 5.80 8.51
N PRO A 5 0.08 7.13 8.54
CA PRO A 5 1.41 7.76 8.60
C PRO A 5 2.25 7.33 9.82
N ASP A 6 1.62 6.98 10.92
CA ASP A 6 2.21 6.57 12.20
C ASP A 6 2.27 5.05 12.39
N VAL A 7 2.01 4.27 11.32
CA VAL A 7 2.05 2.81 11.39
C VAL A 7 3.37 2.30 11.98
N THR A 8 3.26 1.47 13.00
CA THR A 8 4.40 0.96 13.77
C THR A 8 5.05 -0.24 13.09
N ALA A 9 6.29 -0.57 13.49
CA ALA A 9 6.94 -1.81 13.05
C ALA A 9 6.20 -3.08 13.52
N GLY A 10 5.48 -3.02 14.64
CA GLY A 10 4.62 -4.11 15.13
C GLY A 10 3.46 -4.37 14.17
N GLN A 11 2.69 -3.32 13.87
CA GLN A 11 1.55 -3.37 12.95
C GLN A 11 1.96 -3.81 11.53
N ARG A 12 3.09 -3.31 11.01
CA ARG A 12 3.62 -3.78 9.71
C ARG A 12 3.93 -5.28 9.70
N ARG A 13 4.48 -5.80 10.79
CA ARG A 13 4.78 -7.24 10.92
C ARG A 13 3.51 -8.07 11.02
N GLU A 14 2.51 -7.60 11.78
CA GLU A 14 1.20 -8.25 11.87
C GLU A 14 0.51 -8.30 10.51
N LEU A 15 0.42 -7.16 9.80
CA LEU A 15 -0.13 -7.10 8.44
C LEU A 15 0.57 -8.09 7.51
N THR A 16 1.91 -8.11 7.53
CA THR A 16 2.71 -9.01 6.70
C THR A 16 2.47 -10.48 7.06
N ALA A 17 2.33 -10.80 8.34
CA ALA A 17 2.02 -12.15 8.80
C ALA A 17 0.63 -12.60 8.32
N ARG A 18 -0.38 -11.73 8.45
CA ARG A 18 -1.75 -12.00 7.99
C ARG A 18 -1.81 -12.23 6.49
N LEU A 19 -1.16 -11.39 5.69
CA LEU A 19 -1.13 -11.56 4.23
C LEU A 19 -0.45 -12.87 3.80
N LYS A 20 0.58 -13.32 4.51
CA LYS A 20 1.27 -14.60 4.24
C LYS A 20 0.44 -15.84 4.56
N GLU A 21 -0.57 -15.73 5.42
CA GLU A 21 -1.49 -16.82 5.72
C GLU A 21 -2.49 -17.07 4.58
N ILE A 22 -2.62 -16.11 3.64
CA ILE A 22 -3.61 -16.17 2.57
C ILE A 22 -2.99 -16.76 1.32
N ARG A 23 -3.39 -17.99 0.99
CA ARG A 23 -2.84 -18.76 -0.14
C ARG A 23 -2.96 -18.08 -1.51
N THR A 24 -3.93 -17.18 -1.68
CA THR A 24 -4.16 -16.45 -2.94
C THR A 24 -3.29 -15.21 -3.08
N VAL A 25 -2.56 -14.81 -2.03
CA VAL A 25 -1.53 -13.77 -2.11
C VAL A 25 -0.25 -14.41 -2.64
N ASP A 26 0.24 -13.88 -3.76
CA ASP A 26 1.49 -14.32 -4.37
C ASP A 26 2.68 -13.61 -3.72
N HIS A 27 2.63 -12.28 -3.65
CA HIS A 27 3.65 -11.48 -2.99
C HIS A 27 3.11 -10.13 -2.46
N VAL A 28 3.89 -9.52 -1.56
CA VAL A 28 3.59 -8.22 -0.96
C VAL A 28 4.80 -7.31 -1.12
N ASP A 29 4.64 -6.23 -1.87
CA ASP A 29 5.68 -5.23 -2.09
C ASP A 29 5.46 -4.04 -1.16
N GLN A 30 6.50 -3.68 -0.41
CA GLN A 30 6.50 -2.46 0.39
C GLN A 30 7.01 -1.30 -0.47
N VAL A 31 6.13 -0.38 -0.81
CA VAL A 31 6.51 0.78 -1.61
C VAL A 31 6.98 1.89 -0.67
N SER A 32 8.27 2.19 -0.74
CA SER A 32 8.85 3.29 0.04
C SER A 32 8.24 4.64 -0.35
N ARG A 33 8.24 5.60 0.58
CA ARG A 33 7.81 6.99 0.32
C ARG A 33 8.57 7.62 -0.85
N ALA A 34 9.87 7.35 -0.96
CA ALA A 34 10.68 7.84 -2.07
C ALA A 34 10.24 7.24 -3.41
N GLU A 35 9.86 5.96 -3.43
CA GLU A 35 9.35 5.34 -4.65
C GLU A 35 7.96 5.86 -5.02
N GLN A 36 7.06 6.02 -4.05
CA GLN A 36 5.79 6.68 -4.29
C GLN A 36 5.96 8.11 -4.81
N TRP A 37 6.91 8.87 -4.28
CA TRP A 37 7.18 10.21 -4.78
C TRP A 37 7.64 10.19 -6.23
N ARG A 38 8.51 9.24 -6.60
CA ARG A 38 8.91 9.07 -8.01
C ARG A 38 7.73 8.73 -8.92
N ARG A 39 6.83 7.84 -8.49
CA ARG A 39 5.62 7.49 -9.23
C ARG A 39 4.66 8.69 -9.34
N PHE A 40 4.46 9.42 -8.24
CA PHE A 40 3.67 10.65 -8.20
C PHE A 40 4.22 11.71 -9.15
N ALA A 41 5.52 12.00 -9.09
CA ALA A 41 6.18 12.97 -9.97
C ALA A 41 6.09 12.59 -11.45
N ALA A 42 6.10 11.28 -11.76
CA ALA A 42 5.91 10.80 -13.12
C ALA A 42 4.47 10.99 -13.62
N VAL A 43 3.47 10.80 -12.76
CA VAL A 43 2.04 11.01 -13.09
C VAL A 43 1.70 12.49 -13.23
N TYR A 44 2.22 13.34 -12.35
CA TYR A 44 1.97 14.78 -12.34
C TYR A 44 3.10 15.57 -13.03
N CYS A 45 3.77 14.98 -14.02
CA CYS A 45 4.90 15.61 -14.70
C CYS A 45 4.52 16.92 -15.43
N ASP A 46 3.26 17.05 -15.85
CA ASP A 46 2.70 18.26 -16.47
C ASP A 46 2.29 19.34 -15.45
N ALA A 47 2.41 19.06 -14.13
CA ALA A 47 2.08 19.95 -13.03
C ALA A 47 3.28 20.12 -12.07
N PRO A 48 4.35 20.81 -12.50
CA PRO A 48 5.60 20.91 -11.73
C PRO A 48 5.44 21.63 -10.39
N ASP A 49 4.46 22.52 -10.27
CA ASP A 49 4.08 23.19 -9.03
C ASP A 49 3.55 22.21 -7.98
N VAL A 50 2.70 21.26 -8.39
CA VAL A 50 2.17 20.20 -7.53
C VAL A 50 3.28 19.26 -7.07
N VAL A 51 4.18 18.88 -7.97
CA VAL A 51 5.34 18.05 -7.64
C VAL A 51 6.29 18.77 -6.67
N ALA A 52 6.56 20.05 -6.87
CA ALA A 52 7.41 20.84 -6.00
C ALA A 52 6.81 21.10 -4.61
N ALA A 53 5.47 21.17 -4.51
CA ALA A 53 4.76 21.37 -3.25
C ALA A 53 4.63 20.09 -2.42
N THR A 54 4.80 18.91 -3.03
CA THR A 54 4.60 17.61 -2.38
C THR A 54 5.93 17.02 -1.94
N ARG A 55 6.11 16.77 -0.63
CA ARG A 55 7.30 16.10 -0.11
C ARG A 55 7.06 14.59 0.00
N PRO A 56 8.11 13.76 -0.11
CA PRO A 56 7.96 12.31 0.07
C PRO A 56 7.31 11.94 1.41
N GLU A 57 7.56 12.68 2.48
CA GLU A 57 6.94 12.46 3.79
C GLU A 57 5.42 12.71 3.83
N ASP A 58 4.89 13.49 2.90
CA ASP A 58 3.45 13.77 2.78
C ASP A 58 2.70 12.63 2.08
N LEU A 59 3.44 11.73 1.43
CA LEU A 59 2.86 10.58 0.75
C LEU A 59 2.60 9.43 1.73
N PRO A 60 1.46 8.73 1.55
CA PRO A 60 1.12 7.60 2.40
C PRO A 60 2.17 6.49 2.28
N VAL A 61 2.23 5.57 3.24
CA VAL A 61 2.98 4.33 3.04
C VAL A 61 2.04 3.34 2.37
N ILE A 62 2.47 2.72 1.27
CA ILE A 62 1.65 1.77 0.51
C ILE A 62 2.28 0.38 0.62
N ALA A 63 1.42 -0.60 0.85
CA ALA A 63 1.71 -2.01 0.59
C ALA A 63 0.93 -2.44 -0.66
N GLU A 64 1.64 -2.92 -1.67
CA GLU A 64 1.06 -3.54 -2.86
C GLU A 64 0.94 -5.04 -2.58
N VAL A 65 -0.28 -5.57 -2.72
CA VAL A 65 -0.55 -6.99 -2.50
C VAL A 65 -0.88 -7.56 -3.88
N ILE A 66 0.01 -8.40 -4.39
CA ILE A 66 -0.19 -9.06 -5.67
C ILE A 66 -0.81 -10.42 -5.41
N MET A 67 -1.94 -10.66 -6.07
CA MET A 67 -2.73 -11.87 -5.93
C MET A 67 -2.53 -12.78 -7.13
N ALA A 68 -2.75 -14.07 -6.93
CA ALA A 68 -2.76 -15.03 -8.02
C ALA A 68 -3.80 -14.64 -9.10
N PRO A 69 -3.53 -14.88 -10.40
CA PRO A 69 -4.47 -14.55 -11.46
C PRO A 69 -5.86 -15.15 -11.24
N GLY A 70 -6.90 -14.32 -11.32
CA GLY A 70 -8.29 -14.75 -11.12
C GLY A 70 -8.67 -15.04 -9.66
N ALA A 71 -7.81 -14.75 -8.69
CA ALA A 71 -8.16 -14.85 -7.28
C ALA A 71 -9.20 -13.79 -6.88
N ASP A 72 -10.14 -14.19 -6.02
CA ASP A 72 -11.08 -13.27 -5.40
C ASP A 72 -10.36 -12.39 -4.36
N PRO A 73 -10.39 -11.04 -4.48
CA PRO A 73 -9.78 -10.14 -3.51
C PRO A 73 -10.54 -10.04 -2.18
N VAL A 74 -11.83 -10.41 -2.13
CA VAL A 74 -12.67 -10.22 -0.93
C VAL A 74 -12.06 -10.83 0.34
N PRO A 75 -11.57 -12.09 0.35
CA PRO A 75 -10.94 -12.68 1.53
C PRO A 75 -9.68 -11.93 2.00
N VAL A 76 -8.91 -11.35 1.08
CA VAL A 76 -7.73 -10.54 1.41
C VAL A 76 -8.15 -9.23 2.05
N VAL A 77 -9.12 -8.55 1.46
CA VAL A 77 -9.65 -7.27 1.97
C VAL A 77 -10.23 -7.45 3.37
N ASP A 78 -11.09 -8.46 3.57
CA ASP A 78 -11.73 -8.73 4.87
C ASP A 78 -10.70 -9.06 5.97
N ALA A 79 -9.62 -9.77 5.61
CA ALA A 79 -8.57 -10.15 6.56
C ALA A 79 -7.72 -8.96 7.04
N VAL A 80 -7.58 -7.91 6.23
CA VAL A 80 -6.63 -6.81 6.51
C VAL A 80 -7.28 -5.46 6.82
N ARG A 81 -8.49 -5.19 6.35
CA ARG A 81 -9.13 -3.86 6.47
C ARG A 81 -9.37 -3.40 7.92
N HIS A 82 -9.35 -4.32 8.88
CA HIS A 82 -9.55 -4.03 10.30
C HIS A 82 -8.26 -4.11 11.11
N LEU A 83 -7.12 -4.40 10.49
CA LEU A 83 -5.84 -4.47 11.18
C LEU A 83 -5.37 -3.06 11.53
N GLY A 84 -4.80 -2.93 12.73
CA GLY A 84 -4.21 -1.66 13.16
C GLY A 84 -3.11 -1.22 12.19
N GLY A 85 -3.15 0.04 11.76
CA GLY A 85 -2.18 0.58 10.81
C GLY A 85 -2.62 0.56 9.34
N VAL A 86 -3.73 -0.11 9.00
CA VAL A 86 -4.35 -0.05 7.68
C VAL A 86 -5.35 1.10 7.65
N ASP A 87 -5.21 2.00 6.67
CA ASP A 87 -6.10 3.14 6.47
C ASP A 87 -7.16 2.81 5.41
N GLU A 88 -6.71 2.42 4.22
CA GLU A 88 -7.58 2.11 3.09
C GLU A 88 -7.08 0.89 2.30
N VAL A 89 -8.04 0.06 1.85
CA VAL A 89 -7.77 -1.05 0.93
C VAL A 89 -8.50 -0.80 -0.39
N THR A 90 -7.74 -0.57 -1.45
CA THR A 90 -8.24 -0.41 -2.80
C THR A 90 -7.87 -1.63 -3.63
N VAL A 91 -8.82 -2.15 -4.40
CA VAL A 91 -8.60 -3.20 -5.41
C VAL A 91 -8.45 -2.52 -6.77
N LEU A 92 -7.44 -2.92 -7.53
CA LEU A 92 -7.19 -2.42 -8.88
C LEU A 92 -7.58 -3.53 -9.87
N ASP A 93 -8.40 -3.18 -10.85
CA ASP A 93 -8.84 -4.06 -11.95
C ASP A 93 -7.85 -4.06 -13.14
#